data_AF-A0A7V6MUZ6-F1
#
_entry.id   AF-A0A7V6MUZ6-F1
#
_cell.length_a   1.000
_cell.length_b   1.000
_cell.length_c   1.000
_cell.angle_alpha   90.00
_cell.angle_beta   90.00
_cell.angle_gamma   90.00
#
_symmetry.space_group_name_H-M   'P 1'
#
loop_
_entity.id
_entity.type
_entity.pdbx_description
1 polymer ?
#
loop_
_entity_poly.entity_id
_entity_poly.type
_entity_poly.pdbx_seq_one_letter_code
_entity_poly.pdbx_strand_id
1 'polypeptide(L)' 'DAAVKAGGVKLVEIRPAMGLGGKSYVTMLGDVSAVESAIDAGRQKAEPEGMLVKSVVIPSAAKDVLKALL' A
#
# COMPACT_ATOMS: atom_id res chain seq x y z
N ASP A 1 4.06 -7.91 2.97
CA ASP A 1 4.52 -9.20 2.42
C ASP A 1 3.64 -9.68 1.27
N ALA A 2 2.43 -10.20 1.56
CA ALA A 2 1.51 -10.74 0.54
C ALA A 2 1.33 -9.84 -0.69
N ALA A 3 1.16 -8.52 -0.49
CA ALA A 3 1.02 -7.55 -1.56
C ALA A 3 2.16 -7.58 -2.59
N VAL A 4 3.43 -7.57 -2.13
CA VAL A 4 4.60 -7.54 -3.02
C VAL A 4 4.82 -8.90 -3.70
N LYS A 5 4.37 -10.00 -3.08
CA LYS A 5 4.46 -11.34 -3.68
C LYS A 5 3.37 -11.62 -4.73
N ALA A 6 2.26 -10.90 -4.68
CA ALA A 6 1.12 -11.11 -5.57
C ALA A 6 1.24 -10.37 -6.93
N GLY A 7 2.17 -9.43 -7.07
CA GLY A 7 2.30 -8.66 -8.31
C GLY A 7 3.61 -7.90 -8.45
N GLY A 8 3.87 -7.38 -9.64
CA GLY A 8 5.08 -6.63 -10.01
C GLY A 8 5.13 -5.19 -9.48
N VAL A 9 4.80 -5.00 -8.20
CA VAL A 9 4.83 -3.68 -7.54
C VAL A 9 6.18 -3.42 -6.87
N LYS A 10 6.61 -2.16 -6.89
CA LYS A 10 7.74 -1.67 -6.12
C LYS A 10 7.25 -1.19 -4.76
N LEU A 11 7.70 -1.83 -3.69
CA LEU A 11 7.53 -1.32 -2.33
C LEU A 11 8.31 0.01 -2.19
N VAL A 12 7.63 1.06 -1.76
CA VAL A 12 8.24 2.39 -1.57
C VAL A 12 8.56 2.63 -0.11
N GLU A 13 7.55 2.57 0.76
CA GLU A 13 7.70 2.83 2.18
C GLU A 13 6.85 1.87 3.01
N ILE A 14 7.40 1.44 4.14
CA ILE A 14 6.62 0.89 5.27
C ILE A 14 6.80 1.86 6.42
N ARG A 15 5.73 2.53 6.82
CA ARG A 15 5.74 3.44 7.97
C ARG A 15 5.07 2.78 9.17
N PRO A 16 5.85 2.21 10.10
CA PRO A 16 5.32 1.70 11.36
C PRO A 16 4.85 2.85 12.26
N ALA A 17 3.99 2.53 13.23
CA ALA A 17 3.35 3.49 14.12
C ALA A 17 4.34 4.27 15.00
N MET A 18 4.88 5.37 14.48
CA MET A 18 5.61 6.38 15.23
C MET A 18 4.82 7.69 15.18
N GLY A 19 4.14 8.04 16.28
CA GLY A 19 3.28 9.23 16.34
C GLY A 19 1.94 9.11 15.60
N LEU A 20 1.55 7.89 15.19
CA LEU A 20 0.35 7.63 14.38
C LEU A 20 -0.79 6.96 15.17
N GLY A 21 -0.72 6.96 16.51
CA GLY A 21 -1.75 6.36 17.36
C GLY A 21 -1.97 4.86 17.08
N GLY A 22 -0.88 4.10 16.92
CA GLY A 22 -0.92 2.68 16.59
C GLY A 22 -1.17 2.34 15.13
N LYS A 23 -1.42 3.34 14.26
CA LYS A 23 -1.65 3.12 12.83
C LYS A 23 -0.34 3.03 12.08
N SER A 24 -0.28 2.11 11.13
CA SER A 24 0.82 1.97 10.19
C SER A 24 0.28 2.00 8.77
N TYR A 25 1.10 2.39 7.80
CA TYR A 25 0.73 2.29 6.40
C TYR A 25 1.91 1.82 5.54
N VAL A 26 1.57 1.39 4.34
CA VAL A 26 2.53 0.97 3.32
C VAL A 26 2.16 1.68 2.01
N THR A 27 3.18 2.12 1.28
CA THR A 27 3.02 2.68 -0.07
C THR A 27 3.79 1.84 -1.07
N MET A 28 3.21 1.69 -2.25
CA MET A 28 3.77 0.91 -3.35
C MET A 28 3.41 1.56 -4.68
N LEU A 29 4.25 1.34 -5.69
CA LEU A 29 4.08 1.87 -7.04
C LEU A 29 4.14 0.74 -8.06
N GLY A 30 3.40 0.88 -9.15
CA GLY A 30 3.37 -0.07 -10.26
C GLY A 30 2.25 0.30 -11.23
N ASP A 31 2.05 -0.55 -12.23
CA ASP A 31 0.88 -0.46 -13.11
C ASP A 31 -0.41 -0.64 -12.29
N VAL A 32 -1.49 0.02 -12.72
CA VAL A 32 -2.75 0.05 -11.95
C VAL A 32 -3.25 -1.36 -11.61
N SER A 33 -3.23 -2.28 -12.58
CA SER A 33 -3.64 -3.68 -12.38
C SER A 33 -2.74 -4.44 -11.40
N ALA A 34 -1.42 -4.15 -11.40
CA ALA A 34 -0.47 -4.75 -10.47
C ALA A 34 -0.70 -4.23 -9.05
N VAL A 35 -0.98 -2.93 -8.90
CA VAL A 35 -1.29 -2.30 -7.61
C VAL A 35 -2.62 -2.82 -7.04
N GLU A 36 -3.66 -2.95 -7.88
CA GLU A 36 -4.94 -3.54 -7.47
C GLU A 36 -4.75 -4.97 -6.94
N SER A 37 -4.06 -5.82 -7.72
CA SER A 37 -3.78 -7.21 -7.33
C SER A 37 -2.97 -7.30 -6.02
N ALA A 38 -1.97 -6.42 -5.86
CA ALA A 38 -1.16 -6.34 -4.65
C ALA A 38 -1.99 -5.91 -3.43
N ILE A 39 -2.85 -4.90 -3.59
CA ILE A 39 -3.73 -4.45 -2.51
C ILE A 39 -4.70 -5.56 -2.12
N ASP A 40 -5.34 -6.23 -3.08
CA ASP A 40 -6.30 -7.31 -2.80
C ASP A 40 -5.66 -8.46 -2.01
N ALA A 41 -4.46 -8.89 -2.43
CA ALA A 41 -3.71 -9.92 -1.70
C ALA A 41 -3.33 -9.49 -0.27
N GLY A 42 -3.01 -8.20 -0.08
CA GLY A 42 -2.76 -7.63 1.25
C GLY A 42 -4.03 -7.58 2.12
N ARG A 43 -5.14 -7.14 1.54
CA ARG A 43 -6.44 -7.02 2.22
C ARG A 43 -6.96 -8.37 2.70
N GLN A 44 -6.85 -9.41 1.88
CA GLN A 44 -7.23 -10.77 2.28
C GLN A 44 -6.53 -11.28 3.54
N LYS A 45 -5.35 -10.72 3.88
CA LYS A 45 -4.64 -11.02 5.13
C LYS A 45 -5.05 -10.09 6.28
N ALA A 46 -5.22 -8.79 6.02
CA ALA A 46 -5.43 -7.79 7.07
C ALA A 46 -6.91 -7.60 7.49
N GLU A 47 -7.87 -7.86 6.59
CA GLU A 47 -9.30 -7.71 6.89
C GLU A 47 -9.83 -8.71 7.92
N PRO A 48 -9.51 -10.02 7.85
CA PRO A 48 -10.03 -11.00 8.82
C PRO A 48 -9.57 -10.71 10.25
N GLU A 49 -8.41 -10.08 10.42
CA GLU A 49 -7.86 -9.67 11.71
C GLU A 49 -8.45 -8.35 12.22
N GLY A 50 -9.30 -7.67 11.43
CA GLY A 50 -9.84 -6.35 11.75
C GLY A 50 -8.78 -5.24 11.74
N MET A 51 -7.60 -5.50 11.17
CA MET A 51 -6.44 -4.61 11.21
C MET A 51 -6.40 -3.63 10.02
N LEU A 52 -7.20 -3.88 8.98
CA LEU A 52 -7.29 -2.97 7.85
C LEU A 52 -8.14 -1.75 8.18
N VAL A 53 -7.49 -0.59 8.29
CA VAL A 53 -8.19 0.69 8.44
C VAL A 53 -8.76 1.19 7.10
N LYS A 54 -7.91 1.25 6.06
CA LYS A 54 -8.28 1.72 4.72
C LYS A 54 -7.23 1.28 3.69
N SER A 55 -7.67 1.06 2.45
CA SER A 55 -6.80 0.95 1.28
C SER A 55 -7.32 1.85 0.16
N VAL A 56 -6.43 2.36 -0.68
CA VAL A 56 -6.74 3.27 -1.80
C VAL A 56 -5.76 3.01 -2.95
N VAL A 57 -6.27 3.02 -4.18
CA VAL A 57 -5.47 3.09 -5.41
C VAL A 57 -5.57 4.50 -5.97
N ILE A 58 -4.43 5.11 -6.30
CA ILE A 58 -4.36 6.44 -6.92
C ILE A 58 -3.75 6.30 -8.31
N PRO A 59 -4.57 6.09 -9.36
CA PRO A 59 -4.06 6.03 -10.73
C PRO A 59 -3.58 7.42 -11.17
N SER A 60 -2.52 7.44 -12.00
CA SER A 60 -1.94 8.68 -12.55
C SER A 60 -1.63 9.75 -11.49
N ALA A 61 -0.99 9.35 -10.38
CA ALA A 61 -0.61 10.26 -9.31
C ALA A 61 0.25 11.43 -9.82
N ALA A 62 -0.06 12.65 -9.35
CA ALA A 62 0.67 13.85 -9.75
C ALA A 62 2.15 13.77 -9.35
N LYS A 63 3.02 14.42 -10.12
CA LYS A 63 4.48 14.39 -9.90
C LYS A 63 4.88 14.83 -8.49
N ASP A 64 4.18 15.80 -7.91
CA ASP A 64 4.50 16.29 -6.57
C ASP A 64 4.13 15.28 -5.48
N VAL A 65 3.10 14.46 -5.69
CA VAL A 65 2.79 13.33 -4.80
C VAL A 65 3.89 12.27 -4.89
N LEU A 66 4.37 11.97 -6.10
CA LEU A 66 5.47 11.02 -6.29
C LEU A 66 6.76 11.50 -5.60
N LYS A 67 7.08 12.80 -5.67
CA LYS A 67 8.23 13.39 -4.96
C LYS A 67 8.09 13.33 -3.43
N ALA A 68 6.88 13.40 -2.90
CA ALA A 68 6.65 13.33 -1.46
C ALA A 68 6.74 11.89 -0.91
N LEU A 69 6.63 10.88 -1.78
CA LEU A 69 6.69 9.47 -1.43
C LEU A 69 8.08 8.85 -1.62
N LEU A 70 8.93 9.44 -2.46
CA LEU A 70 10.27 8.95 -2.84
C LEU A 70 11.37 9.74 -2.12
#